data_AF-A0A2T3A2S1-F1
#
_entry.id   AF-A0A2T3A2S1-F1
#
_cell.length_a   1.000
_cell.length_b   1.000
_cell.length_c   1.000
_cell.angle_alpha   90.00
_cell.angle_beta   90.00
_cell.angle_gamma   90.00
#
_symmetry.space_group_name_H-M   'P 1'
#
loop_
_entity.id
_entity.type
_entity.pdbx_description
1 polymer ?
#
loop_
_entity_poly.entity_id
_entity_poly.type
_entity_poly.pdbx_seq_one_letter_code
_entity_poly.pdbx_strand_id
1 'polypeptide(L)' 'MYAFNRGGGGRRQPTPANVQCQKCLKRGHYSYECKTQPQERPYKARPSRTQQLLNPDLAPKLTNDALEEATRK' A
#
# COMPACT_ATOMS: atom_id res chain seq x y z
N MET A 1 -3.11 -27.33 -19.17
CA MET A 1 -3.31 -25.95 -19.65
C MET A 1 -4.41 -25.32 -18.81
N TYR A 2 -4.09 -24.42 -17.88
CA TYR A 2 -5.12 -23.79 -17.04
C TYR A 2 -5.69 -22.57 -17.75
N ALA A 3 -6.96 -22.66 -18.15
CA ALA A 3 -7.69 -21.56 -18.78
C ALA A 3 -8.24 -20.62 -17.71
N PHE A 4 -7.68 -19.41 -17.61
CA PHE A 4 -8.22 -18.36 -16.75
C PHE A 4 -9.38 -17.65 -17.45
N ASN A 5 -10.60 -18.10 -17.19
CA ASN A 5 -11.80 -17.34 -17.49
C ASN A 5 -11.81 -16.04 -16.66
N ARG A 6 -11.68 -14.89 -17.33
CA ARG A 6 -12.01 -13.57 -16.75
C ARG A 6 -13.03 -12.87 -17.63
N GLY A 7 -14.24 -13.42 -17.64
CA GLY A 7 -15.45 -12.70 -18.00
C GLY A 7 -16.12 -12.19 -16.72
N GLY A 8 -16.37 -10.89 -16.62
CA GLY A 8 -17.06 -10.32 -15.47
C GLY A 8 -17.07 -8.80 -15.49
N GLY A 9 -17.84 -8.21 -16.41
CA GLY A 9 -18.21 -6.79 -16.36
C GLY A 9 -19.08 -6.52 -15.13
N GLY A 10 -18.44 -6.38 -13.97
CA GLY A 10 -19.09 -6.05 -12.71
C GLY A 10 -19.63 -4.62 -12.73
N ARG A 11 -20.82 -4.44 -12.16
CA ARG A 11 -21.44 -3.13 -11.90
C ARG A 11 -20.40 -2.20 -11.26
N ARG A 12 -20.22 -1.00 -11.82
CA ARG A 12 -19.36 0.04 -11.22
C ARG A 12 -20.00 0.46 -9.90
N GLN A 13 -19.56 -0.15 -8.80
CA GLN A 13 -19.93 0.35 -7.48
C GLN A 13 -19.32 1.74 -7.34
N PRO A 14 -20.08 2.73 -6.85
CA PRO A 14 -19.52 4.04 -6.56
C PRO A 14 -18.37 3.87 -5.56
N THR A 15 -17.25 4.50 -5.85
CA THR A 15 -16.08 4.50 -4.97
C THR A 15 -16.46 5.16 -3.65
N PRO A 16 -16.31 4.48 -2.50
CA PRO A 16 -16.59 5.10 -1.23
C PRO A 16 -15.57 6.23 -1.00
N ALA A 17 -16.04 7.37 -0.47
CA ALA A 17 -15.28 8.62 -0.39
C ALA A 17 -13.98 8.52 0.45
N ASN A 18 -13.87 7.49 1.29
CA ASN A 18 -12.70 7.21 2.13
C ASN A 18 -11.59 6.42 1.41
N VAL A 19 -11.84 5.85 0.23
CA VAL A 19 -10.84 5.07 -0.50
C VAL A 19 -9.71 5.99 -0.97
N GLN A 20 -8.50 5.72 -0.49
CA GLN A 20 -7.28 6.41 -0.92
C GLN A 20 -6.59 5.63 -2.04
N CYS A 21 -6.34 6.31 -3.15
CA CYS A 21 -5.59 5.76 -4.26
C CYS A 21 -4.09 5.66 -3.93
N GLN A 22 -3.49 4.47 -4.05
CA GLN A 22 -2.07 4.27 -3.78
C GLN A 22 -1.13 4.93 -4.80
N LYS A 23 -1.63 5.28 -6.01
CA LYS A 23 -0.81 5.88 -7.07
C LYS A 23 -0.64 7.39 -6.92
N CYS A 24 -1.73 8.09 -6.58
CA CYS A 24 -1.74 9.56 -6.48
C CYS A 24 -2.02 10.08 -5.07
N LEU A 25 -2.27 9.19 -4.11
CA LEU A 25 -2.56 9.49 -2.70
C LEU A 25 -3.83 10.33 -2.46
N LYS A 26 -4.64 10.61 -3.50
CA LYS A 26 -5.94 11.28 -3.40
C LYS A 26 -7.05 10.30 -3.03
N ARG A 27 -8.11 10.81 -2.41
CA ARG A 27 -9.31 10.04 -2.05
C ARG A 27 -10.36 10.04 -3.17
N GLY A 28 -11.29 9.09 -3.12
CA GLY A 28 -12.49 9.07 -3.97
C GLY A 28 -12.38 8.20 -5.24
N HIS A 29 -11.28 7.46 -5.43
CA HIS A 29 -11.18 6.48 -6.51
C HIS A 29 -10.23 5.33 -6.16
N TYR A 30 -10.46 4.16 -6.76
CA TYR A 30 -9.55 3.03 -6.65
C TYR A 30 -8.31 3.22 -7.54
N SER A 31 -7.23 2.51 -7.23
CA SER A 31 -5.97 2.59 -7.97
C SER A 31 -6.10 2.20 -9.45
N TYR A 32 -7.08 1.37 -9.82
CA TYR A 32 -7.33 0.95 -11.20
C TYR A 32 -8.06 2.02 -12.03
N GLU A 33 -8.77 2.96 -11.39
CA GLU A 33 -9.45 4.10 -12.02
C GLU A 33 -8.58 5.37 -12.06
N CYS A 34 -7.37 5.30 -11.54
CA CYS A 34 -6.51 6.45 -11.38
C CYS A 34 -5.97 6.96 -12.73
N LYS A 35 -6.46 8.14 -13.15
CA LYS A 35 -6.07 8.81 -14.41
C LYS A 35 -4.92 9.80 -14.28
N THR A 36 -4.38 10.02 -13.08
CA THR A 36 -3.26 10.96 -12.90
C THR A 36 -2.02 10.48 -13.63
N GLN A 37 -1.40 11.41 -14.36
CA GLN A 37 -0.20 11.16 -15.14
C GLN A 37 0.96 10.73 -14.23
N PRO A 38 1.87 9.84 -14.68
CA PRO A 38 3.00 9.37 -13.89
C PRO A 38 3.85 10.50 -13.27
N GLN A 39 4.00 11.61 -13.99
CA GLN A 39 4.80 12.77 -13.60
C GLN A 39 4.16 13.55 -12.44
N GLU A 40 2.83 13.56 -12.35
CA GLU A 40 2.08 14.23 -11.26
C GLU A 40 1.93 13.35 -10.03
N ARG A 41 2.31 12.07 -10.11
CA ARG A 41 2.20 11.14 -8.97
C ARG A 41 3.21 11.57 -7.92
N PRO A 42 2.75 11.92 -6.70
CA PRO A 42 3.65 12.30 -5.64
C PRO A 42 4.59 11.13 -5.32
N TYR A 43 5.88 11.31 -5.63
CA TYR A 43 6.90 10.36 -5.18
C TYR A 43 7.27 10.69 -3.75
N LYS A 44 6.89 9.82 -2.82
CA LYS A 44 7.43 9.84 -1.46
C LYS A 44 8.67 8.94 -1.45
N ALA A 45 9.85 9.54 -1.33
CA ALA A 45 11.07 8.78 -1.21
C ALA A 45 10.96 7.82 -0.01
N ARG A 46 11.22 6.54 -0.27
CA ARG A 46 11.24 5.53 0.79
C ARG A 46 12.59 5.66 1.50
N PRO A 47 12.64 5.98 2.80
CA PRO A 47 13.90 6.10 3.51
C PRO A 47 14.63 4.76 3.50
N SER A 48 15.95 4.80 3.34
CA SER A 48 16.76 3.58 3.39
C SER A 48 16.68 2.95 4.78
N ARG A 49 16.95 1.64 4.89
CA ARG A 49 16.96 0.94 6.19
C ARG A 49 17.92 1.62 7.18
N THR A 50 19.08 2.09 6.71
CA THR A 50 20.04 2.82 7.55
C THR A 50 19.49 4.19 7.98
N GLN A 51 18.84 4.93 7.09
CA GLN A 51 18.16 6.20 7.43
C GLN A 51 17.00 6.01 8.41
N GLN A 52 16.31 4.87 8.38
CA GLN A 52 15.25 4.55 9.34
C GLN A 52 15.81 4.27 10.73
N LEU A 53 16.95 3.57 10.83
CA LEU A 53 17.57 3.22 12.12
C LEU A 53 18.22 4.42 12.82
N LEU A 54 18.70 5.41 12.06
CA LEU A 54 19.31 6.62 12.61
C LEU A 54 18.28 7.63 13.14
N ASN A 55 17.03 7.55 12.68
CA ASN A 55 15.95 8.44 13.10
C ASN A 55 15.05 7.71 14.11
N PRO A 56 15.04 8.07 15.40
CA PRO A 56 14.23 7.38 16.40
C PRO A 56 12.71 7.43 16.09
N ASP A 57 12.24 8.44 15.34
CA ASP A 57 10.83 8.57 14.92
C ASP A 57 10.44 7.63 13.76
N LEU A 58 11.41 7.22 12.95
CA LEU A 58 11.22 6.31 11.81
C LEU A 58 11.68 4.89 12.12
N ALA A 59 12.27 4.68 13.30
CA ALA A 59 12.72 3.39 13.75
C ALA A 59 11.50 2.45 13.86
N PRO A 60 11.52 1.31 13.17
CA PRO A 60 10.45 0.34 13.30
C PRO A 60 10.38 -0.12 14.75
N LYS A 61 9.18 -0.03 15.36
CA LYS A 61 8.93 -0.63 16.66
C LYS A 61 9.18 -2.13 16.52
N LEU A 62 10.27 -2.61 17.12
CA LEU A 62 10.53 -4.03 17.26
C LEU A 62 9.42 -4.56 18.19
N THR A 63 8.33 -5.07 17.63
CA THR A 63 7.26 -5.63 18.45
C THR A 63 7.79 -6.92 19.07
N ASN A 64 7.56 -7.07 20.38
CA ASN A 64 7.98 -8.26 21.14
C ASN A 64 7.32 -9.55 20.63
N ASP A 65 6.32 -9.46 19.75
CA ASP A 65 5.63 -10.60 19.15
C ASP A 65 6.60 -11.59 18.49
N ALA A 66 7.68 -11.10 17.86
CA ALA A 66 8.70 -11.96 17.26
C ALA A 66 9.58 -12.68 18.31
N LEU A 67 9.77 -12.06 19.48
CA LEU A 67 10.52 -12.64 20.60
C LEU A 67 9.67 -13.68 21.34
N GLU A 68 8.39 -13.35 21.56
CA GLU A 68 7.37 -14.19 22.22
C GLU A 68 7.00 -15.45 21.42
N GLU A 69 7.14 -15.41 20.08
CA GLU A 69 7.03 -16.60 19.23
C GLU A 69 8.30 -17.47 19.30
N ALA A 70 9.47 -16.84 19.47
CA ALA A 70 10.74 -17.56 19.57
C ALA A 70 10.92 -18.28 20.92
N THR A 71 10.32 -17.76 22.00
CA THR A 71 10.34 -18.36 23.34
C THR A 71 9.24 -19.40 23.57
N ARG A 72 8.27 -19.53 22.65
CA ARG A 72 7.15 -20.48 22.73
C ARG A 72 7.41 -21.87 22.12
N LYS A 73 8.67 -22.20 21.85
CA LYS A 73 9.11 -23.52 21.38
C LYS A 73 9.77 -24.29 22.51
#